data_AF-A0A349ZXJ4-F1
#
_entry.id   AF-A0A349ZXJ4-F1
#
_cell.length_a   1.000
_cell.length_b   1.000
_cell.length_c   1.000
_cell.angle_alpha   90.00
_cell.angle_beta   90.00
_cell.angle_gamma   90.00
#
_symmetry.space_group_name_H-M   'P 1'
#
loop_
_entity.id
_entity.type
_entity.pdbx_description
1 polymer ?
#
loop_
_entity_poly.entity_id
_entity_poly.type
_entity_poly.pdbx_seq_one_letter_code
_entity_poly.pdbx_strand_id
1 'polypeptide(L)'
;MAILEDAHGFRHEYPLHKLVPEDRELYDHVPVRKKAEPVKTLSKKHNEKLLRLDLHFERLVRNPQQYSSYERLLIQRERLLDTLEFCRTHRLKRLEIIHGIGDGTLQKMVYDVLESQLNLDFHNNEILHDQSGTVLVYLK
;
A
#
# COMPACT_ATOMS: atom_id res chain seq x y z
N MET A 1 -36.24 52.04 -20.51
CA MET A 1 -35.42 50.91 -20.99
C MET A 1 -34.16 51.48 -21.62
N ALA A 2 -33.05 50.75 -21.60
CA ALA A 2 -31.85 51.06 -22.35
C ALA A 2 -31.51 49.88 -23.26
N ILE A 3 -31.00 50.17 -24.45
CA ILE A 3 -30.59 49.18 -25.46
C ILE A 3 -29.06 49.17 -25.46
N LEU A 4 -28.46 48.00 -25.22
CA LEU A 4 -27.02 47.79 -25.22
C LEU A 4 -26.65 46.86 -26.37
N GLU A 5 -25.59 47.17 -27.10
CA GLU A 5 -25.05 46.29 -28.13
C GLU A 5 -23.79 45.61 -27.58
N ASP A 6 -23.71 44.28 -27.69
CA ASP A 6 -22.54 43.53 -27.23
C ASP A 6 -21.42 43.47 -28.28
N ALA A 7 -20.29 42.87 -27.92
CA ALA A 7 -19.12 42.75 -28.79
C ALA A 7 -19.35 41.94 -30.08
N HIS A 8 -20.48 41.24 -30.19
CA HIS A 8 -20.88 40.45 -31.36
C HIS A 8 -22.01 41.11 -32.16
N GLY A 9 -22.42 42.33 -31.80
CA GLY A 9 -23.43 43.11 -32.51
C GLY A 9 -24.88 42.77 -32.13
N PHE A 10 -25.11 41.98 -31.07
CA PHE A 10 -26.48 41.71 -30.62
C PHE A 10 -26.98 42.81 -29.70
N ARG A 11 -28.25 43.21 -29.89
CA ARG A 11 -28.92 44.24 -29.09
C ARG A 11 -29.72 43.63 -27.95
N HIS A 12 -29.49 44.12 -26.75
CA HIS A 12 -30.14 43.68 -25.51
C HIS A 12 -30.89 44.84 -24.85
N GLU A 13 -32.15 44.61 -24.49
CA GLU A 13 -32.98 45.59 -23.79
C GLU A 13 -33.00 45.32 -22.29
N TYR A 14 -32.59 46.31 -21.49
CA TYR A 14 -32.62 46.24 -20.05
C TYR A 14 -33.38 47.41 -19.42
N PRO A 15 -34.17 47.17 -18.35
CA PRO A 15 -34.71 48.26 -17.55
C PRO A 15 -33.60 48.95 -16.76
N LEU A 16 -33.69 50.27 -16.64
CA LEU A 16 -32.64 51.11 -16.03
C LEU A 16 -32.24 50.66 -14.62
N HIS A 17 -33.19 50.12 -13.83
CA HIS A 17 -32.92 49.64 -12.47
C HIS A 17 -32.08 48.36 -12.39
N LYS A 18 -31.84 47.67 -13.52
CA LYS A 18 -30.95 46.49 -13.59
C LYS A 18 -29.57 46.83 -14.14
N LEU A 19 -29.32 48.11 -14.42
CA LEU A 19 -28.05 48.57 -14.95
C LEU A 19 -27.27 49.25 -13.85
N VAL A 20 -25.98 48.96 -13.82
CA VAL A 20 -24.99 49.62 -12.95
C VAL A 20 -23.84 50.08 -13.84
N PRO A 21 -23.20 51.23 -13.54
CA PRO A 21 -21.97 51.62 -14.20
C PRO A 21 -20.92 50.51 -14.09
N GLU A 22 -20.13 50.32 -15.14
CA GLU A 22 -19.00 49.39 -15.12
C GLU A 22 -17.99 49.88 -14.08
N ASP A 23 -17.73 49.06 -13.06
CA ASP A 23 -16.65 49.25 -12.10
C ASP A 23 -15.64 48.12 -12.27
N ARG A 24 -14.44 48.47 -12.77
CA ARG A 24 -13.38 47.51 -13.07
C ARG A 24 -12.61 47.08 -11.82
N GLU A 25 -12.67 47.87 -10.76
CA GLU A 25 -11.93 47.66 -9.51
C GLU A 25 -12.78 46.93 -8.45
N LEU A 26 -14.05 46.63 -8.77
CA LEU A 26 -15.05 46.05 -7.85
C LEU A 26 -14.54 44.82 -7.08
N TYR A 27 -13.64 44.03 -7.66
CA TYR A 27 -13.10 42.80 -7.07
C TYR A 27 -11.63 42.90 -6.65
N ASP A 28 -10.93 43.99 -6.93
CA ASP A 28 -9.47 44.11 -6.71
C ASP A 28 -9.09 44.05 -5.23
N HIS A 29 -10.01 44.44 -4.35
CA HIS A 29 -9.81 44.45 -2.90
C HIS A 29 -10.49 43.29 -2.17
N VAL A 30 -11.07 42.33 -2.90
CA VAL A 30 -11.71 41.16 -2.28
C VAL A 30 -10.64 40.11 -1.99
N PRO A 31 -10.28 39.85 -0.71
CA PRO A 31 -9.24 38.87 -0.41
C PRO A 31 -9.73 37.46 -0.79
N VAL A 32 -9.11 36.87 -1.82
CA VAL A 32 -9.37 35.49 -2.22
C VAL A 32 -8.83 34.55 -1.14
N ARG A 33 -9.68 34.16 -0.20
CA ARG A 33 -9.35 33.12 0.79
C ARG A 33 -9.33 31.77 0.10
N LYS A 34 -8.13 31.30 -0.27
CA LYS A 34 -7.92 29.91 -0.70
C LYS A 34 -8.30 28.98 0.46
N LYS A 35 -9.40 28.26 0.33
CA LYS A 35 -9.76 27.19 1.27
C LYS A 35 -8.69 26.10 1.15
N ALA A 36 -8.08 25.72 2.28
CA ALA A 36 -7.16 24.60 2.31
C ALA A 36 -7.87 23.35 1.79
N GLU A 37 -7.23 22.63 0.86
CA GLU A 37 -7.76 21.34 0.42
C GLU A 37 -7.86 20.39 1.62
N PRO A 38 -8.95 19.62 1.75
CA PRO A 38 -9.06 18.65 2.81
C PRO A 38 -7.93 17.64 2.67
N VAL A 39 -7.08 17.56 3.70
CA VAL A 39 -6.03 16.54 3.79
C VAL A 39 -6.71 15.18 3.69
N LYS A 40 -6.39 14.40 2.65
CA LYS A 40 -6.87 13.03 2.50
C LYS A 40 -6.48 12.24 3.74
N THR A 41 -7.44 11.96 4.61
CA THR A 41 -7.23 11.05 5.74
C THR A 41 -7.04 9.66 5.17
N LEU A 42 -5.79 9.20 5.07
CA LEU A 42 -5.50 7.80 4.78
C LEU A 42 -6.21 6.96 5.85
N SER A 43 -7.19 6.18 5.42
CA SER A 43 -7.97 5.32 6.32
C SER A 43 -7.02 4.39 7.06
N LYS A 44 -6.96 4.52 8.39
CA LYS A 44 -6.19 3.60 9.27
C LYS A 44 -6.58 2.13 9.04
N LYS A 45 -7.77 1.87 8.48
CA LYS A 45 -8.28 0.53 8.14
C LYS A 45 -7.46 -0.19 7.06
N HIS A 46 -6.68 0.53 6.25
CA HIS A 46 -5.78 -0.06 5.25
C HIS A 46 -4.35 -0.23 5.75
N ASN A 47 -4.03 0.25 6.97
CA ASN A 47 -2.72 0.02 7.59
C ASN A 47 -2.78 -1.22 8.50
N GLU A 48 -3.31 -2.33 7.98
CA GLU A 48 -3.10 -3.63 8.63
C GLU A 48 -1.59 -3.88 8.58
N LYS A 49 -0.96 -3.98 9.76
CA LYS A 49 0.46 -4.27 9.89
C LYS A 49 0.76 -5.59 9.18
N LEU A 50 1.31 -5.50 7.98
CA LEU A 50 1.92 -6.62 7.28
C LEU A 50 3.20 -6.98 8.03
N LEU A 51 3.24 -8.15 8.67
CA LEU A 51 4.48 -8.66 9.22
C LEU A 51 5.35 -9.18 8.08
N ARG A 52 6.64 -8.84 8.08
CA ARG A 52 7.61 -9.36 7.12
C ARG A 52 8.58 -10.29 7.83
N LEU A 53 8.77 -11.48 7.29
CA LEU A 53 9.75 -12.45 7.74
C LEU A 53 10.80 -12.63 6.65
N ASP A 54 12.00 -12.12 6.89
CA ASP A 54 13.16 -12.37 6.04
C ASP A 54 13.89 -13.63 6.52
N LEU A 55 13.86 -14.68 5.68
CA LEU A 55 14.50 -15.97 5.95
C LEU A 55 15.93 -16.05 5.40
N HIS A 56 16.51 -14.99 4.82
CA HIS A 56 17.93 -15.01 4.47
C HIS A 56 18.76 -15.26 5.74
N PHE A 57 19.61 -16.29 5.72
CA PHE A 57 20.24 -16.81 6.94
C PHE A 57 21.08 -15.77 7.70
N GLU A 58 21.68 -14.82 6.99
CA GLU A 58 22.43 -13.69 7.56
C GLU A 58 21.59 -12.78 8.46
N ARG A 59 20.26 -12.78 8.30
CA ARG A 59 19.32 -12.04 9.15
C ARG A 59 18.95 -12.80 10.42
N LEU A 60 19.15 -14.11 10.45
CA LEU A 60 18.68 -14.98 11.52
C LEU A 60 19.73 -15.18 12.62
N VAL A 61 21.02 -15.10 12.28
CA VAL A 61 22.12 -15.34 13.22
C VAL A 61 23.24 -14.32 13.07
N ARG A 62 24.03 -14.13 14.13
CA ARG A 62 25.17 -13.17 14.13
C ARG A 62 26.37 -13.65 13.32
N ASN A 63 26.66 -14.95 13.35
CA ASN A 63 27.84 -15.55 12.71
C ASN A 63 27.43 -16.65 11.72
N PRO A 64 27.01 -16.30 10.49
CA PRO A 64 26.47 -17.26 9.54
C PRO A 64 27.42 -18.41 9.15
N GLN A 65 28.73 -18.15 9.19
CA GLN A 65 29.77 -19.07 8.72
C GLN A 65 29.99 -20.28 9.63
N GLN A 66 29.45 -20.26 10.86
CA GLN A 66 29.61 -21.35 11.84
C GLN A 66 28.62 -22.50 11.64
N TYR A 67 27.71 -22.38 10.67
CA TYR A 67 26.61 -23.32 10.49
C TYR A 67 26.71 -24.03 9.15
N SER A 68 26.55 -25.35 9.16
CA SER A 68 26.41 -26.16 7.96
C SER A 68 25.11 -25.84 7.22
N SER A 69 25.03 -26.19 5.93
CA SER A 69 23.83 -25.96 5.12
C SER A 69 22.58 -26.61 5.70
N TYR A 70 22.71 -27.78 6.34
CA TYR A 70 21.61 -28.47 6.99
C TYR A 70 21.11 -27.70 8.23
N GLU A 71 22.02 -27.28 9.11
CA GLU A 71 21.68 -26.50 10.30
C GLU A 71 21.04 -25.17 9.94
N ARG A 72 21.53 -24.51 8.89
CA ARG A 72 20.95 -23.29 8.34
C ARG A 72 19.48 -23.47 7.98
N LEU A 73 19.18 -24.51 7.22
CA LEU A 73 17.82 -24.81 6.76
C LEU A 73 16.90 -25.15 7.94
N LEU A 74 17.41 -25.89 8.94
CA LEU A 74 16.67 -26.19 10.15
C LEU A 74 16.32 -24.93 10.94
N ILE A 75 17.28 -24.03 11.16
CA ILE A 75 17.04 -22.75 11.86
C ILE A 75 16.02 -21.89 11.10
N GLN A 76 16.12 -21.84 9.77
CA GLN A 76 15.16 -21.12 8.92
C GLN A 76 13.74 -21.70 9.06
N ARG A 77 13.62 -23.03 9.10
CA ARG A 77 12.34 -23.74 9.31
C ARG A 77 11.73 -23.43 10.67
N GLU A 78 12.51 -23.53 11.74
CA GLU A 78 12.04 -23.22 13.10
C GLU A 78 11.58 -21.77 13.18
N ARG A 79 12.35 -20.83 12.60
CA ARG A 79 11.98 -19.42 12.58
C ARG A 79 10.65 -19.16 11.86
N LEU A 80 10.39 -19.89 10.77
CA LEU A 80 9.13 -19.81 10.05
C LEU A 80 7.96 -20.29 10.92
N LEU A 81 8.10 -21.45 11.57
CA LEU A 81 7.07 -22.01 12.45
C LEU A 81 6.76 -21.06 13.62
N ASP A 82 7.79 -20.56 14.30
CA ASP A 82 7.65 -19.59 15.40
C ASP A 82 6.89 -18.34 14.95
N THR A 83 7.18 -17.85 13.74
CA THR A 83 6.54 -16.65 13.21
C THR A 83 5.08 -16.89 12.85
N LEU A 84 4.76 -18.06 12.28
CA LEU A 84 3.36 -18.44 12.03
C LEU A 84 2.57 -18.53 13.33
N GLU A 85 3.16 -19.10 14.37
CA GLU A 85 2.52 -19.19 15.69
C GLU A 85 2.36 -17.82 16.35
N PHE A 86 3.38 -16.96 16.22
CA PHE A 86 3.29 -15.56 16.64
C PHE A 86 2.14 -14.83 15.92
N CYS A 87 2.00 -15.00 14.60
CA CYS A 87 0.90 -14.42 13.84
C CYS A 87 -0.46 -14.88 14.34
N ARG A 88 -0.62 -16.18 14.63
CA ARG A 88 -1.87 -16.73 15.19
C ARG A 88 -2.17 -16.17 16.57
N THR A 89 -1.18 -16.17 17.45
CA THR A 89 -1.31 -15.68 18.83
C THR A 89 -1.72 -14.20 18.86
N HIS A 90 -1.14 -13.39 17.98
CA HIS A 90 -1.41 -11.95 17.89
C HIS A 90 -2.53 -11.58 16.90
N ARG A 91 -3.21 -12.57 16.30
CA ARG A 91 -4.30 -12.38 15.32
C ARG A 91 -3.89 -11.49 14.15
N LEU A 92 -2.67 -11.67 13.68
CA LEU A 92 -2.17 -11.00 12.48
C LEU A 92 -2.74 -11.71 11.26
N LYS A 93 -3.40 -10.94 10.39
CA LYS A 93 -4.08 -11.51 9.21
C LYS A 93 -3.16 -11.76 8.03
N ARG A 94 -2.00 -11.10 7.98
CA ARG A 94 -1.10 -11.11 6.83
C ARG A 94 0.35 -11.24 7.25
N LEU A 95 1.07 -12.14 6.58
CA LEU A 95 2.49 -12.37 6.73
C LEU A 95 3.12 -12.44 5.33
N GLU A 96 4.18 -11.67 5.11
CA GLU A 96 5.02 -11.75 3.92
C GLU A 96 6.31 -12.49 4.27
N ILE A 97 6.57 -13.62 3.60
CA ILE A 97 7.75 -14.45 3.81
C ILE A 97 8.70 -14.22 2.65
N ILE A 98 9.93 -13.81 2.94
CA ILE A 98 10.99 -13.55 1.97
C ILE A 98 12.01 -14.68 2.11
N HIS A 99 12.07 -15.58 1.13
CA HIS A 99 13.04 -16.68 1.09
C HIS A 99 14.12 -16.48 0.03
N GLY A 100 13.93 -15.56 -0.92
CA GLY A 100 14.85 -15.35 -2.04
C GLY A 100 14.71 -16.42 -3.13
N ILE A 101 15.37 -16.21 -4.28
CA ILE A 101 15.23 -17.07 -5.47
C ILE A 101 16.02 -18.37 -5.28
N GLY A 102 17.32 -18.25 -4.97
CA GLY A 102 18.18 -19.38 -4.63
C GLY A 102 18.17 -20.54 -5.64
N ASP A 103 18.41 -21.74 -5.12
CA ASP A 103 18.34 -23.04 -5.81
C ASP A 103 16.97 -23.72 -5.64
N GLY A 104 16.02 -23.07 -4.97
CA GLY A 104 14.70 -23.60 -4.63
C GLY A 104 14.62 -24.43 -3.35
N THR A 105 15.74 -24.74 -2.67
CA THR A 105 15.71 -25.57 -1.45
C THR A 105 14.93 -24.90 -0.32
N LEU A 106 15.18 -23.61 -0.08
CA LEU A 106 14.48 -22.85 0.95
C LEU A 106 13.02 -22.59 0.56
N GLN A 107 12.75 -22.31 -0.72
CA GLN A 107 11.39 -22.14 -1.23
C GLN A 107 10.57 -23.41 -0.97
N LYS A 108 11.08 -24.58 -1.35
CA LYS A 108 10.40 -25.86 -1.13
C LYS A 108 10.09 -26.09 0.35
N MET A 109 11.07 -25.84 1.23
CA MET A 109 10.87 -25.95 2.67
C MET A 109 9.73 -25.04 3.18
N VAL A 110 9.68 -23.79 2.73
CA VAL A 110 8.61 -22.84 3.08
C VAL A 110 7.25 -23.39 2.65
N TYR A 111 7.15 -23.88 1.42
CA TYR A 111 5.92 -24.46 0.87
C TYR A 111 5.47 -25.69 1.66
N ASP A 112 6.38 -26.64 1.90
CA ASP A 112 6.09 -27.84 2.70
C ASP A 112 5.54 -27.47 4.09
N VAL A 113 6.08 -26.41 4.71
CA VAL A 113 5.56 -25.90 5.98
C VAL A 113 4.17 -25.31 5.80
N LEU A 114 3.96 -24.39 4.84
CA LEU A 114 2.68 -23.72 4.64
C LEU A 114 1.54 -24.69 4.27
N GLU A 115 1.80 -25.67 3.42
CA GLU A 115 0.83 -26.70 3.02
C GLU A 115 0.42 -27.59 4.21
N SER A 116 1.31 -27.79 5.18
CA SER A 116 1.00 -28.54 6.41
C SER A 116 0.13 -27.78 7.40
N GLN A 117 -0.05 -26.47 7.22
CA GLN A 117 -0.80 -25.63 8.15
C GLN A 117 -2.29 -25.59 7.80
N LEU A 118 -3.13 -25.61 8.83
CA LEU A 118 -4.56 -25.40 8.68
C LEU A 118 -4.90 -23.90 8.73
N ASN A 119 -6.04 -23.54 8.14
CA ASN A 119 -6.67 -22.21 8.24
C ASN A 119 -5.80 -21.05 7.75
N LEU A 120 -5.00 -21.28 6.72
CA LEU A 120 -4.31 -20.23 6.00
C LEU A 120 -4.47 -20.41 4.49
N ASP A 121 -4.40 -19.31 3.76
CA ASP A 121 -4.24 -19.29 2.30
C ASP A 121 -2.92 -18.59 1.98
N PHE A 122 -2.25 -18.96 0.89
CA PHE A 122 -1.00 -18.31 0.49
C PHE A 122 -0.86 -18.24 -1.02
N HIS A 123 -0.21 -17.19 -1.51
CA HIS A 123 0.01 -16.94 -2.93
C HIS A 123 1.41 -16.34 -3.14
N ASN A 124 2.02 -16.66 -4.28
CA ASN A 124 3.22 -15.96 -4.71
C ASN A 124 2.89 -14.53 -5.12
N ASN A 125 3.81 -13.61 -4.82
CA ASN A 125 3.66 -12.22 -5.21
C ASN A 125 3.92 -12.00 -6.71
N GLU A 126 4.70 -12.88 -7.35
CA GLU A 126 4.97 -12.83 -8.78
C GLU A 126 4.24 -13.94 -9.56
N ILE A 127 3.90 -13.63 -10.81
CA ILE A 127 3.18 -14.51 -11.74
C ILE A 127 4.00 -15.77 -12.08
N LEU A 128 5.33 -15.67 -12.01
CA LEU A 128 6.27 -16.76 -12.30
C LEU A 128 6.75 -17.39 -10.98
N HIS A 129 6.22 -18.59 -10.68
CA HIS A 129 6.50 -19.32 -9.43
C HIS A 129 8.00 -19.57 -9.18
N ASP A 130 8.79 -19.78 -10.23
CA ASP A 130 10.22 -20.10 -10.13
C ASP A 130 11.12 -18.85 -10.01
N GLN A 131 10.55 -17.64 -10.12
CA GLN A 131 11.27 -16.37 -9.98
C GLN A 131 10.81 -15.57 -8.76
N SER A 132 9.76 -16.02 -8.07
CA SER A 132 9.23 -15.31 -6.91
C SER A 132 10.05 -15.67 -5.67
N GLY A 133 10.79 -14.69 -5.13
CA GLY A 133 11.50 -14.84 -3.85
C GLY A 133 10.64 -14.54 -2.61
N THR A 134 9.32 -14.36 -2.78
CA THR A 134 8.40 -13.90 -1.73
C THR A 134 7.04 -14.57 -1.82
N VAL A 135 6.51 -15.00 -0.68
CA VAL A 135 5.18 -15.60 -0.52
C VAL A 135 4.35 -14.73 0.42
N LEU A 136 3.11 -14.44 0.03
CA LEU A 136 2.15 -13.73 0.86
C LEU A 136 1.16 -14.72 1.47
N VAL A 137 1.07 -14.72 2.79
CA VAL A 137 0.22 -15.61 3.59
C VAL A 137 -0.91 -14.82 4.23
N TYR A 138 -2.11 -15.37 4.13
CA TYR A 138 -3.34 -14.87 4.70
C TYR A 138 -3.83 -15.84 5.76
N LEU A 139 -3.78 -15.42 7.03
CA LEU A 139 -4.29 -16.22 8.15
C LEU A 139 -5.77 -15.93 8.36
N LYS A 140 -6.58 -16.98 8.54
CA LYS A 140 -8.04 -16.89 8.75
C LYS A 140 -8.42 -16.68 10.21
#